data_AF-A0AAN6XAJ4-F1
#
_entry.id   AF-A0AAN6XAJ4-F1
#
_cell.length_a   1.000
_cell.length_b   1.000
_cell.length_c   1.000
_cell.angle_alpha   90.00
_cell.angle_beta   90.00
_cell.angle_gamma   90.00
#
_symmetry.space_group_name_H-M   'P 1'
#
loop_
_entity.id
_entity.type
_entity.pdbx_description
1 polymer ?
#
loop_
_entity_poly.entity_id
_entity_poly.type
_entity_poly.pdbx_seq_one_letter_code
_entity_poly.pdbx_strand_id
1 'polypeptide(L)'
;MASRPNQRNIKWVEVRGNIFSDFVDSSGVPVPGLRGVTSVLVITTHIARALDFPLFWPADSKGEAPRLLQYPYLRIPYQGRIGVPIFAFLTGFVCANKPLKLAYQQSNAPAALKTIARSAFRRPPRLMLPALIATLISFFMSVVGAYRAANRCDAFWVRFDAPDEMSLGDNIRRLFRSSLTTWTNTENVYDRHQWAMRPLLIGAFQVYIVLAATIGMRFKYRVLVHVLLITYWLMNVGHLTETFGAMLALGTLLAELSQHRPTQNFITSHQRLLTCIVAPILLLVGGYVGSYPQEHEDWAPWSMSLHKFLLNPVGDEKRGSFLVPKGSNVHRRTSAFFIMCTSISIFISPFIQKLLSHRLLIWLGHHSFAVYLTHGTILRTVGMWIVYGISGEPWEPAGKNEDGSQKQQQYLRPKSRAHKMASILVFTVLTYIAAWAWMKYVDSACARATQWLEKKVFDDDNEEGKSGLAEKGYLLNGNGTRPEGERPKEAQS
;
A
#
# COMPACT_ATOMS: atom_id res chain seq x y z
N MET A 1 -28.22 58.71 -7.21
CA MET A 1 -28.16 57.89 -8.45
C MET A 1 -26.70 57.85 -8.89
N ALA A 2 -26.02 56.76 -9.18
CA ALA A 2 -26.26 55.33 -8.98
C ALA A 2 -24.92 54.60 -9.22
N SER A 3 -24.57 53.64 -8.34
CA SER A 3 -23.97 52.33 -8.66
C SER A 3 -22.52 52.27 -9.26
N ARG A 4 -21.56 51.41 -8.87
CA ARG A 4 -21.44 50.26 -7.95
C ARG A 4 -19.96 50.08 -7.50
N PRO A 5 -19.69 49.43 -6.36
CA PRO A 5 -18.40 48.85 -6.02
C PRO A 5 -18.35 47.34 -6.34
N ASN A 6 -17.25 46.82 -6.89
CA ASN A 6 -16.75 45.45 -6.66
C ASN A 6 -15.49 45.15 -7.51
N GLN A 7 -14.31 45.29 -6.92
CA GLN A 7 -13.17 44.45 -7.31
C GLN A 7 -12.87 43.53 -6.12
N ARG A 8 -13.36 42.29 -6.24
CA ARG A 8 -12.94 41.18 -5.39
C ARG A 8 -11.44 40.97 -5.63
N ASN A 9 -10.63 41.27 -4.61
CA ASN A 9 -9.28 40.74 -4.45
C ASN A 9 -9.36 39.21 -4.34
N ILE A 10 -9.36 38.52 -5.48
CA ILE A 10 -9.09 37.08 -5.52
C ILE A 10 -7.57 36.95 -5.57
N LYS A 11 -6.95 36.68 -4.41
CA LYS A 11 -5.57 36.22 -4.31
C LYS A 11 -5.40 34.92 -5.09
N TRP A 12 -5.13 35.03 -6.38
CA TRP A 12 -4.56 34.00 -7.24
C TRP A 12 -3.04 34.08 -7.17
N VAL A 13 -2.44 33.82 -6.02
CA VAL A 13 -0.98 33.73 -5.88
C VAL A 13 -0.68 32.69 -4.79
N GLU A 14 0.25 31.77 -5.07
CA GLU A 14 0.87 30.79 -4.14
C GLU A 14 0.18 29.45 -3.82
N VAL A 15 -0.53 28.81 -4.76
CA VAL A 15 -0.92 27.37 -4.62
C VAL A 15 -0.20 26.44 -5.61
N ARG A 16 0.68 26.98 -6.48
CA ARG A 16 1.44 26.19 -7.47
C ARG A 16 2.92 25.96 -7.12
N GLY A 17 3.37 26.34 -5.93
CA GLY A 17 4.79 26.32 -5.54
C GLY A 17 5.34 25.02 -4.92
N ASN A 18 4.56 24.24 -4.17
CA ASN A 18 5.15 23.21 -3.27
C ASN A 18 4.62 21.78 -3.39
N ILE A 19 3.70 21.47 -4.30
CA ILE A 19 3.16 20.09 -4.41
C ILE A 19 4.19 19.12 -5.05
N PHE A 20 5.16 19.62 -5.82
CA PHE A 20 6.18 18.75 -6.45
C PHE A 20 7.50 18.68 -5.66
N SER A 21 7.86 19.70 -4.88
CA SER A 21 9.08 19.70 -4.05
C SER A 21 8.92 18.89 -2.77
N ASP A 22 7.72 18.83 -2.18
CA ASP A 22 7.45 18.07 -0.96
C ASP A 22 7.45 16.54 -1.15
N PHE A 23 7.48 16.06 -2.40
CA PHE A 23 7.37 14.63 -2.72
C PHE A 23 8.68 13.97 -3.16
N VAL A 24 9.74 14.75 -3.42
CA VAL A 24 11.11 14.24 -3.51
C VAL A 24 11.68 14.29 -2.10
N ASP A 25 11.23 13.36 -1.26
CA ASP A 25 11.75 13.18 0.08
C ASP A 25 13.24 12.89 -0.02
N SER A 26 14.09 13.66 0.67
CA SER A 26 15.55 13.48 0.71
C SER A 26 15.98 12.20 1.46
N SER A 27 15.04 11.27 1.64
CA SER A 27 15.13 10.03 2.40
C SER A 27 15.66 8.84 1.59
N GLY A 28 16.06 9.04 0.34
CA GLY A 28 16.70 8.01 -0.49
C GLY A 28 15.76 6.93 -1.06
N VAL A 29 14.46 6.95 -0.74
CA VAL A 29 13.47 6.06 -1.37
C VAL A 29 12.37 6.90 -2.05
N PRO A 30 12.18 6.80 -3.37
CA PRO A 30 11.14 7.54 -4.10
C PRO A 30 9.77 6.91 -3.86
N VAL A 31 9.19 7.22 -2.70
CA VAL A 31 7.90 6.69 -2.24
C VAL A 31 6.79 6.85 -3.27
N PRO A 32 6.60 8.02 -3.93
CA PRO A 32 5.53 8.17 -4.92
C PRO A 32 5.75 7.30 -6.15
N GLY A 33 6.99 7.25 -6.65
CA GLY A 33 7.37 6.40 -7.78
C GLY A 33 7.05 4.93 -7.54
N LEU A 34 7.43 4.42 -6.37
CA LEU A 34 7.20 3.03 -5.98
C LEU A 34 5.71 2.72 -5.81
N ARG A 35 4.91 3.66 -5.28
CA ARG A 35 3.45 3.57 -5.26
C ARG A 35 2.85 3.49 -6.66
N GLY A 36 3.41 4.26 -7.61
CA GLY A 36 2.97 4.28 -9.00
C GLY A 36 3.22 2.96 -9.71
N VAL A 37 4.42 2.38 -9.55
CA VAL A 37 4.69 1.02 -10.04
C VAL A 37 3.70 0.03 -9.44
N THR A 38 3.47 0.12 -8.13
CA THR A 38 2.54 -0.77 -7.42
C THR A 38 1.10 -0.67 -7.95
N SER A 39 0.60 0.52 -8.28
CA SER A 39 -0.77 0.67 -8.81
C SER A 39 -0.94 -0.01 -10.18
N VAL A 40 0.06 0.08 -11.04
CA VAL A 40 0.08 -0.62 -12.34
C VAL A 40 0.14 -2.14 -12.15
N LEU A 41 0.95 -2.62 -11.21
CA LEU A 41 1.05 -4.05 -10.87
C LEU A 41 -0.28 -4.64 -10.37
N VAL A 42 -1.04 -3.86 -9.59
CA VAL A 42 -2.39 -4.25 -9.14
C VAL A 42 -3.31 -4.39 -10.37
N ILE A 43 -3.41 -3.36 -11.21
CA ILE A 43 -4.27 -3.38 -12.41
C ILE A 43 -3.93 -4.58 -13.31
N THR A 44 -2.66 -4.78 -13.64
CA THR A 44 -2.21 -5.87 -14.53
C THR A 44 -2.48 -7.25 -13.94
N THR A 45 -2.29 -7.43 -12.63
CA THR A 45 -2.66 -8.66 -11.92
C THR A 45 -4.15 -8.97 -12.04
N HIS A 46 -5.01 -7.99 -11.78
CA HIS A 46 -6.45 -8.20 -11.77
C HIS A 46 -7.00 -8.46 -13.18
N ILE A 47 -6.43 -7.80 -14.20
CA ILE A 47 -6.66 -8.13 -15.61
C ILE A 47 -6.28 -9.59 -15.90
N ALA A 48 -5.07 -10.00 -15.50
CA ALA A 48 -4.61 -11.37 -15.74
C ALA A 48 -5.53 -12.39 -15.03
N ARG A 49 -5.91 -12.17 -13.78
CA ARG A 49 -6.85 -13.05 -13.07
C ARG A 49 -8.22 -13.14 -13.72
N ALA A 50 -8.71 -12.04 -14.27
CA ALA A 50 -10.04 -11.99 -14.86
C ALA A 50 -10.08 -12.54 -16.29
N LEU A 51 -9.03 -12.34 -17.09
CA LEU A 51 -9.08 -12.56 -18.55
C LEU A 51 -8.12 -13.63 -19.08
N ASP A 52 -7.03 -13.94 -18.35
CA ASP A 52 -5.98 -14.90 -18.73
C ASP A 52 -5.29 -15.52 -17.48
N PHE A 53 -6.04 -16.33 -16.73
CA PHE A 53 -5.57 -16.97 -15.50
C PHE A 53 -4.34 -17.90 -15.69
N PRO A 54 -4.17 -18.64 -16.81
CA PRO A 54 -3.00 -19.49 -17.02
C PRO A 54 -1.64 -18.76 -16.97
N LEU A 55 -1.60 -17.43 -17.08
CA LEU A 55 -0.38 -16.64 -16.84
C LEU A 55 0.21 -16.86 -15.43
N PHE A 56 -0.60 -17.29 -14.46
CA PHE A 56 -0.14 -17.59 -13.09
C PHE A 56 0.62 -18.92 -12.97
N TRP A 57 0.60 -19.75 -14.01
CA TRP A 57 1.32 -21.02 -14.10
C TRP A 57 2.63 -20.84 -14.87
N PRO A 58 3.60 -21.76 -14.76
CA PRO A 58 4.87 -21.63 -15.47
C PRO A 58 4.77 -22.02 -16.95
N ALA A 59 3.70 -22.73 -17.35
CA ALA A 59 3.31 -23.02 -18.72
C ALA A 59 1.78 -23.21 -18.78
N ASP A 60 1.18 -23.24 -19.99
CA ASP A 60 -0.27 -23.47 -20.13
C ASP A 60 -0.66 -24.95 -19.95
N SER A 61 0.27 -25.88 -20.19
CA SER A 61 0.09 -27.32 -19.99
C SER A 61 1.42 -28.02 -19.73
N LYS A 62 1.36 -29.23 -19.14
CA LYS A 62 2.55 -30.03 -18.83
C LYS A 62 3.25 -30.47 -20.12
N GLY A 63 4.53 -30.13 -20.27
CA GLY A 63 5.33 -30.49 -21.44
C GLY A 63 5.27 -29.47 -22.60
N GLU A 64 4.45 -28.43 -22.50
CA GLU A 64 4.45 -27.33 -23.47
C GLU A 64 5.47 -26.25 -23.10
N ALA A 65 5.94 -25.52 -24.11
CA ALA A 65 6.84 -24.39 -23.90
C ALA A 65 6.10 -23.21 -23.24
N PRO A 66 6.70 -22.55 -22.22
CA PRO A 66 6.13 -21.35 -21.63
C PRO A 66 5.90 -20.25 -22.66
N ARG A 67 4.76 -19.55 -22.56
CA ARG A 67 4.52 -18.30 -23.30
C ARG A 67 5.55 -17.25 -22.88
N LEU A 68 5.83 -16.27 -23.75
CA LEU A 68 6.78 -15.17 -23.48
C LEU A 68 6.57 -14.53 -22.11
N LEU A 69 5.31 -14.29 -21.73
CA LEU A 69 5.01 -13.68 -20.45
C LEU A 69 5.31 -14.63 -19.29
N GLN A 70 5.10 -15.94 -19.40
CA GLN A 70 5.23 -16.92 -18.32
C GLN A 70 6.68 -17.18 -17.89
N TYR A 71 7.67 -16.71 -18.66
CA TYR A 71 9.09 -16.83 -18.30
C TYR A 71 9.45 -16.11 -16.99
N PRO A 72 10.52 -16.55 -16.31
CA PRO A 72 11.08 -15.83 -15.18
C PRO A 72 11.30 -14.36 -15.49
N TYR A 73 11.19 -13.50 -14.47
CA TYR A 73 11.25 -12.04 -14.54
C TYR A 73 10.06 -11.40 -15.27
N LEU A 74 9.72 -11.88 -16.47
CA LEU A 74 8.62 -11.35 -17.29
C LEU A 74 7.25 -11.63 -16.68
N ARG A 75 7.13 -12.66 -15.84
CA ARG A 75 5.90 -12.98 -15.11
C ARG A 75 5.63 -12.18 -13.84
N ILE A 76 6.65 -11.49 -13.33
CA ILE A 76 6.56 -10.73 -12.07
C ILE A 76 5.42 -9.70 -12.11
N PRO A 77 5.16 -8.96 -13.21
CA PRO A 77 4.17 -7.89 -13.20
C PRO A 77 2.74 -8.31 -12.84
N TYR A 78 2.32 -9.51 -13.21
CA TYR A 78 0.93 -9.94 -13.09
C TYR A 78 0.72 -11.12 -12.11
N GLN A 79 1.78 -11.59 -11.42
CA GLN A 79 1.67 -12.70 -10.44
C GLN A 79 0.77 -12.40 -9.23
N GLY A 80 0.46 -11.13 -8.98
CA GLY A 80 -0.53 -10.72 -7.98
C GLY A 80 -0.18 -10.84 -6.50
N ARG A 81 1.09 -11.01 -6.16
CA ARG A 81 1.55 -11.19 -4.77
C ARG A 81 2.56 -10.14 -4.29
N ILE A 82 3.00 -9.23 -5.17
CA ILE A 82 4.06 -8.27 -4.89
C ILE A 82 3.56 -6.88 -4.49
N GLY A 83 2.37 -6.46 -4.96
CA GLY A 83 1.90 -5.10 -4.72
C GLY A 83 1.60 -4.80 -3.26
N VAL A 84 0.93 -5.73 -2.55
CA VAL A 84 0.59 -5.58 -1.13
C VAL A 84 1.85 -5.53 -0.24
N PRO A 85 2.86 -6.41 -0.40
CA PRO A 85 4.13 -6.28 0.32
C PRO A 85 4.85 -4.94 0.09
N ILE A 86 4.79 -4.36 -1.11
CA ILE A 86 5.36 -3.02 -1.36
C ILE A 86 4.64 -1.95 -0.53
N PHE A 87 3.30 -2.00 -0.45
CA PHE A 87 2.55 -1.08 0.42
C PHE A 87 2.86 -1.27 1.91
N ALA A 88 3.11 -2.51 2.35
CA ALA A 88 3.53 -2.80 3.71
C ALA A 88 4.92 -2.21 4.00
N PHE A 89 5.89 -2.42 3.10
CA PHE A 89 7.22 -1.81 3.17
C PHE A 89 7.14 -0.28 3.22
N LEU A 90 6.39 0.33 2.30
CA LEU A 90 6.17 1.77 2.26
C LEU A 90 5.49 2.30 3.51
N THR A 91 4.58 1.52 4.11
CA THR A 91 3.97 1.88 5.39
C THR A 91 5.02 1.97 6.49
N GLY A 92 5.91 0.97 6.61
CA GLY A 92 7.01 1.01 7.57
C GLY A 92 7.89 2.22 7.38
N PHE A 93 8.32 2.46 6.14
CA PHE A 93 9.20 3.57 5.78
C PHE A 93 8.56 4.94 6.07
N VAL A 94 7.36 5.20 5.57
CA VAL A 94 6.69 6.51 5.68
C VAL A 94 6.30 6.82 7.14
N CYS A 95 5.86 5.81 7.90
CA CYS A 95 5.53 6.02 9.32
C CYS A 95 6.76 6.40 10.15
N ALA A 96 7.91 5.82 9.84
CA ALA A 96 9.14 6.03 10.58
C ALA A 96 9.89 7.30 10.15
N ASN A 97 9.85 7.67 8.87
CA ASN A 97 10.71 8.72 8.33
C ASN A 97 10.55 10.06 9.08
N LYS A 98 9.32 10.57 9.24
CA LYS A 98 9.09 11.86 9.90
C LYS A 98 9.45 11.85 11.40
N PRO A 99 8.97 10.88 12.23
CA PRO A 99 9.39 10.80 13.63
C PRO A 99 10.90 10.66 13.81
N LEU A 100 11.57 9.81 13.02
CA LEU A 100 13.03 9.62 13.11
C LEU A 100 13.79 10.89 12.73
N LYS A 101 13.32 11.63 11.71
CA LYS A 101 13.89 12.92 11.32
C LYS A 101 13.81 13.94 12.47
N LEU A 102 12.65 14.07 13.13
CA LEU A 102 12.48 14.96 14.28
C LEU A 102 13.35 14.54 15.48
N ALA A 103 13.39 13.24 15.77
CA ALA A 103 14.13 12.70 16.90
C ALA A 103 15.65 12.92 16.76
N TYR A 104 16.20 12.75 15.56
CA TYR A 104 17.65 12.67 15.37
C TYR A 104 18.26 13.80 14.55
N GLN A 105 17.59 14.32 13.52
CA GLN A 105 18.12 15.48 12.81
C GLN A 105 17.86 16.78 13.57
N GLN A 106 16.76 16.84 14.32
CA GLN A 106 16.36 18.02 15.09
C GLN A 106 16.53 17.82 16.61
N SER A 107 17.08 16.69 17.03
CA SER A 107 17.31 16.34 18.45
C SER A 107 16.07 16.52 19.35
N ASN A 108 14.87 16.31 18.79
CA ASN A 108 13.61 16.60 19.47
C ASN A 108 12.74 15.33 19.62
N ALA A 109 13.13 14.49 20.58
CA ALA A 109 12.39 13.26 20.91
C ALA A 109 10.94 13.52 21.37
N PRO A 110 10.63 14.55 22.20
CA PRO A 110 9.24 14.85 22.56
C PRO A 110 8.36 15.19 21.34
N ALA A 111 8.84 15.99 20.41
CA ALA A 111 8.09 16.32 19.18
C ALA A 111 7.89 15.10 18.27
N ALA A 112 8.84 14.17 18.27
CA ALA A 112 8.71 12.91 17.55
C ALA A 112 7.62 12.02 18.15
N LEU A 113 7.55 11.86 19.48
CA LEU A 113 6.48 11.12 20.16
C LEU A 113 5.11 11.75 19.91
N LYS A 114 5.02 13.09 19.98
CA LYS A 114 3.80 13.84 19.64
C LYS A 114 3.36 13.60 18.20
N THR A 115 4.32 13.57 17.28
CA THR A 115 4.07 13.27 15.86
C THR A 115 3.58 11.84 15.66
N ILE A 116 4.11 10.86 16.42
CA ILE A 116 3.63 9.48 16.42
C ILE A 116 2.17 9.43 16.89
N ALA A 117 1.83 10.09 18.01
CA ALA A 117 0.47 10.14 18.53
C ALA A 117 -0.54 10.73 17.52
N ARG A 118 -0.25 11.90 16.94
CA ARG A 118 -1.11 12.50 15.90
C ARG A 118 -1.20 11.63 14.64
N SER A 119 -0.15 10.89 14.29
CA SER A 119 -0.16 9.99 13.12
C SER A 119 -0.94 8.71 13.40
N ALA A 120 -0.91 8.20 14.63
CA ALA A 120 -1.74 7.09 15.08
C ALA A 120 -3.23 7.43 15.05
N PHE A 121 -3.60 8.64 15.49
CA PHE A 121 -4.99 9.10 15.48
C PHE A 121 -5.57 9.31 14.08
N ARG A 122 -4.83 9.98 13.18
CA ARG A 122 -5.33 10.31 11.84
C ARG A 122 -5.47 9.12 10.90
N ARG A 123 -4.77 8.02 11.18
CA ARG A 123 -4.63 6.93 10.24
C ARG A 123 -5.89 6.07 10.08
N PRO A 124 -6.59 5.66 11.15
CA PRO A 124 -7.85 4.93 11.00
C PRO A 124 -8.89 5.71 10.18
N PRO A 125 -9.24 6.97 10.49
CA PRO A 125 -10.24 7.70 9.69
C PRO A 125 -9.87 7.84 8.21
N ARG A 126 -8.58 8.10 7.90
CA ARG A 126 -8.10 8.21 6.51
C ARG A 126 -8.19 6.92 5.72
N LEU A 127 -8.09 5.76 6.37
CA LEU A 127 -8.22 4.46 5.70
C LEU A 127 -9.67 3.95 5.70
N MET A 128 -10.39 4.13 6.80
CA MET A 128 -11.75 3.64 7.00
C MET A 128 -12.79 4.41 6.19
N LEU A 129 -12.75 5.75 6.18
CA LEU A 129 -13.79 6.54 5.52
C LEU A 129 -13.83 6.29 4.00
N PRO A 130 -12.70 6.33 3.26
CA PRO A 130 -12.73 6.04 1.82
C PRO A 130 -13.14 4.58 1.52
N ALA A 131 -12.70 3.62 2.33
CA ALA A 131 -13.07 2.21 2.16
C ALA A 131 -14.57 1.95 2.39
N LEU A 132 -15.18 2.64 3.36
CA LEU A 132 -16.63 2.61 3.58
C LEU A 132 -17.38 3.19 2.38
N ILE A 133 -16.93 4.31 1.83
CA ILE A 133 -17.54 4.92 0.63
C ILE A 133 -17.43 3.97 -0.57
N ALA A 134 -16.29 3.30 -0.76
CA ALA A 134 -16.12 2.31 -1.83
C ALA A 134 -17.09 1.12 -1.67
N THR A 135 -17.25 0.65 -0.43
CA THR A 135 -18.21 -0.41 -0.08
C THR A 135 -19.66 0.03 -0.36
N LEU A 136 -20.02 1.27 -0.01
CA LEU A 136 -21.34 1.84 -0.30
C LEU A 136 -21.62 1.93 -1.81
N ILE A 137 -20.64 2.37 -2.60
CA ILE A 137 -20.77 2.42 -4.06
C ILE A 137 -20.97 1.01 -4.62
N SER A 138 -20.19 0.03 -4.16
CA SER A 138 -20.35 -1.36 -4.58
C SER A 138 -21.71 -1.94 -4.16
N PHE A 139 -22.22 -1.57 -2.98
CA PHE A 139 -23.58 -1.91 -2.55
C PHE A 139 -24.64 -1.36 -3.52
N PHE A 140 -24.58 -0.08 -3.90
CA PHE A 140 -25.53 0.49 -4.87
C PHE A 140 -25.45 -0.23 -6.22
N MET A 141 -24.25 -0.57 -6.68
CA MET A 141 -24.04 -1.36 -7.90
C MET A 141 -24.67 -2.76 -7.80
N SER A 142 -24.59 -3.38 -6.61
CA SER A 142 -25.24 -4.67 -6.35
C SER A 142 -26.77 -4.58 -6.41
N VAL A 143 -27.36 -3.51 -5.84
CA VAL A 143 -28.82 -3.31 -5.84
C VAL A 143 -29.38 -3.14 -7.25
N VAL A 144 -28.65 -2.47 -8.14
CA VAL A 144 -29.07 -2.30 -9.55
C VAL A 144 -28.74 -3.50 -10.44
N GLY A 145 -28.18 -4.58 -9.88
CA GLY A 145 -27.83 -5.79 -10.64
C GLY A 145 -26.60 -5.63 -11.54
N ALA A 146 -25.71 -4.67 -11.28
CA ALA A 146 -24.55 -4.39 -12.12
C ALA A 146 -23.57 -5.58 -12.23
N TYR A 147 -23.58 -6.47 -11.23
CA TYR A 147 -22.68 -7.64 -11.15
C TYR A 147 -23.23 -8.89 -11.85
N ARG A 148 -24.40 -8.85 -12.50
CA ARG A 148 -24.99 -10.00 -13.22
C ARG A 148 -24.01 -10.65 -14.20
N ALA A 149 -23.37 -9.86 -15.04
CA ALA A 149 -22.39 -10.36 -16.00
C ALA A 149 -21.19 -11.03 -15.32
N ALA A 150 -20.70 -10.45 -14.21
CA ALA A 150 -19.61 -11.02 -13.43
C ALA A 150 -20.00 -12.33 -12.75
N ASN A 151 -21.20 -12.44 -12.18
CA ASN A 151 -21.70 -13.65 -11.52
C ASN A 151 -21.89 -14.83 -12.48
N ARG A 152 -22.06 -14.54 -13.78
CA ARG A 152 -22.40 -15.53 -14.82
C ARG A 152 -21.25 -15.87 -15.78
N CYS A 153 -20.10 -15.21 -15.64
CA CYS A 153 -18.93 -15.44 -16.51
C CYS A 153 -18.22 -16.77 -16.24
N ASP A 154 -17.43 -17.26 -17.19
CA ASP A 154 -16.61 -18.48 -17.06
C ASP A 154 -15.40 -18.31 -16.11
N ALA A 155 -14.98 -17.08 -15.84
CA ALA A 155 -13.87 -16.77 -14.92
C ALA A 155 -14.28 -16.94 -13.45
N PHE A 156 -13.85 -18.04 -12.82
CA PHE A 156 -14.14 -18.34 -11.40
C PHE A 156 -13.79 -17.20 -10.45
N TRP A 157 -12.61 -16.59 -10.61
CA TRP A 157 -12.15 -15.53 -9.71
C TRP A 157 -13.07 -14.31 -9.73
N VAL A 158 -13.57 -13.93 -10.92
CA VAL A 158 -14.51 -12.81 -11.07
C VAL A 158 -15.84 -13.12 -10.39
N ARG A 159 -16.35 -14.35 -10.55
CA ARG A 159 -17.59 -14.79 -9.88
C ARG A 159 -17.43 -14.81 -8.35
N PHE A 160 -16.35 -15.39 -7.86
CA PHE A 160 -16.08 -15.50 -6.41
C PHE A 160 -15.99 -14.13 -5.72
N ASP A 161 -15.49 -13.15 -6.46
CA ASP A 161 -15.28 -11.79 -5.96
C ASP A 161 -16.54 -10.93 -6.05
N ALA A 162 -17.42 -11.19 -7.03
CA ALA A 162 -18.64 -10.42 -7.25
C ALA A 162 -19.72 -10.71 -6.18
N PRO A 163 -20.47 -9.68 -5.74
CA PRO A 163 -21.59 -9.87 -4.82
C PRO A 163 -22.78 -10.59 -5.48
N ASP A 164 -23.34 -11.55 -4.77
CA ASP A 164 -24.58 -12.23 -5.19
C ASP A 164 -25.79 -11.29 -5.16
N GLU A 165 -26.77 -11.57 -6.03
CA GLU A 165 -28.06 -10.89 -6.02
C GLU A 165 -28.87 -11.32 -4.81
N MET A 166 -29.42 -10.34 -4.09
CA MET A 166 -30.19 -10.58 -2.87
C MET A 166 -31.33 -9.56 -2.74
N SER A 167 -32.28 -9.83 -1.84
CA SER A 167 -33.32 -8.88 -1.45
C SER A 167 -32.71 -7.58 -0.91
N LEU A 168 -33.41 -6.45 -1.04
CA LEU A 168 -32.91 -5.16 -0.57
C LEU A 168 -32.63 -5.17 0.95
N GLY A 169 -33.52 -5.77 1.74
CA GLY A 169 -33.38 -5.85 3.20
C GLY A 169 -32.14 -6.64 3.61
N ASP A 170 -31.89 -7.78 2.98
CA ASP A 170 -30.70 -8.59 3.28
C ASP A 170 -29.41 -7.95 2.77
N ASN A 171 -29.46 -7.24 1.64
CA ASN A 171 -28.34 -6.44 1.16
C ASN A 171 -27.96 -5.32 2.13
N ILE A 172 -28.94 -4.63 2.74
CA ILE A 172 -28.68 -3.60 3.76
C ILE A 172 -28.04 -4.24 5.01
N ARG A 173 -28.57 -5.37 5.50
CA ARG A 173 -27.95 -6.10 6.62
C ARG A 173 -26.52 -6.54 6.30
N ARG A 174 -26.29 -7.04 5.07
CA ARG A 174 -24.96 -7.42 4.56
C ARG A 174 -24.02 -6.23 4.48
N LEU A 175 -24.51 -5.03 4.15
CA LEU A 175 -23.70 -3.80 4.13
C LEU A 175 -23.17 -3.44 5.52
N PHE A 176 -24.03 -3.41 6.53
CA PHE A 176 -23.59 -3.18 7.92
C PHE A 176 -22.62 -4.25 8.39
N ARG A 177 -22.94 -5.52 8.13
CA ARG A 177 -22.05 -6.64 8.48
C ARG A 177 -20.69 -6.53 7.77
N SER A 178 -20.67 -6.29 6.46
CA SER A 178 -19.45 -6.17 5.66
C SER A 178 -18.59 -4.99 6.10
N SER A 179 -19.22 -3.87 6.45
CA SER A 179 -18.54 -2.68 6.97
C SER A 179 -17.81 -2.98 8.27
N LEU A 180 -18.38 -3.83 9.14
CA LEU A 180 -17.73 -4.28 10.37
C LEU A 180 -16.69 -5.37 10.13
N THR A 181 -17.03 -6.41 9.36
CA THR A 181 -16.15 -7.57 9.10
C THR A 181 -14.88 -7.19 8.35
N THR A 182 -14.89 -6.10 7.58
CA THR A 182 -13.69 -5.53 6.94
C THR A 182 -12.60 -5.24 7.99
N TRP A 183 -12.98 -4.73 9.16
CA TRP A 183 -12.06 -4.29 10.21
C TRP A 183 -11.90 -5.30 11.35
N THR A 184 -12.78 -6.30 11.46
CA THR A 184 -12.67 -7.37 12.46
C THR A 184 -12.06 -8.66 11.91
N ASN A 185 -12.40 -9.09 10.70
CA ASN A 185 -11.97 -10.36 10.10
C ASN A 185 -11.37 -10.24 8.69
N THR A 186 -11.14 -9.01 8.18
CA THR A 186 -10.64 -8.73 6.82
C THR A 186 -11.58 -9.08 5.67
N GLU A 187 -12.81 -9.51 5.96
CA GLU A 187 -13.75 -9.94 4.94
C GLU A 187 -14.71 -8.81 4.55
N ASN A 188 -14.80 -8.54 3.26
CA ASN A 188 -15.77 -7.62 2.68
C ASN A 188 -16.32 -8.24 1.40
N VAL A 189 -17.60 -8.57 1.37
CA VAL A 189 -18.16 -9.25 0.19
C VAL A 189 -18.46 -8.28 -0.96
N TYR A 190 -18.64 -7.00 -0.66
CA TYR A 190 -18.81 -5.98 -1.69
C TYR A 190 -17.49 -5.62 -2.37
N ASP A 191 -16.37 -5.77 -1.67
CA ASP A 191 -15.03 -5.48 -2.20
C ASP A 191 -13.98 -6.28 -1.44
N ARG A 192 -13.76 -7.55 -1.85
CA ARG A 192 -12.81 -8.42 -1.15
C ARG A 192 -11.38 -7.91 -1.26
N HIS A 193 -11.07 -7.03 -2.21
CA HIS A 193 -9.73 -6.47 -2.36
C HIS A 193 -9.31 -5.67 -1.13
N GLN A 194 -10.26 -5.16 -0.32
CA GLN A 194 -9.99 -4.44 0.94
C GLN A 194 -9.36 -5.30 2.05
N TRP A 195 -9.20 -6.61 1.86
CA TRP A 195 -8.62 -7.52 2.86
C TRP A 195 -7.27 -7.04 3.43
N ALA A 196 -6.47 -6.32 2.63
CA ALA A 196 -5.16 -5.82 3.05
C ALA A 196 -5.22 -4.56 3.94
N MET A 197 -6.35 -3.86 4.01
CA MET A 197 -6.49 -2.59 4.74
C MET A 197 -6.30 -2.75 6.25
N ARG A 198 -6.97 -3.74 6.86
CA ARG A 198 -6.85 -4.00 8.30
C ARG A 198 -5.42 -4.42 8.68
N PRO A 199 -4.77 -5.40 8.01
CA PRO A 199 -3.36 -5.72 8.27
C PRO A 199 -2.41 -4.53 8.12
N LEU A 200 -2.61 -3.66 7.12
CA LEU A 200 -1.81 -2.43 6.97
C LEU A 200 -2.03 -1.44 8.12
N LEU A 201 -3.25 -1.35 8.65
CA LEU A 201 -3.56 -0.51 9.81
C LEU A 201 -2.87 -1.05 11.06
N ILE A 202 -3.04 -2.35 11.36
CA ILE A 202 -2.39 -3.03 12.49
C ILE A 202 -0.86 -2.88 12.39
N GLY A 203 -0.31 -3.11 11.21
CA GLY A 203 1.12 -2.97 10.94
C GLY A 203 1.65 -1.56 11.18
N ALA A 204 0.88 -0.52 10.87
CA ALA A 204 1.28 0.84 11.17
C ALA A 204 1.31 1.12 12.69
N PHE A 205 0.36 0.59 13.46
CA PHE A 205 0.39 0.69 14.92
C PHE A 205 1.57 -0.06 15.52
N GLN A 206 1.94 -1.22 14.98
CA GLN A 206 3.16 -1.93 15.38
C GLN A 206 4.40 -1.05 15.16
N VAL A 207 4.49 -0.37 14.02
CA VAL A 207 5.58 0.58 13.73
C VAL A 207 5.60 1.72 14.76
N TYR A 208 4.45 2.32 15.08
CA TYR A 208 4.37 3.39 16.08
C TYR A 208 4.83 2.93 17.47
N ILE A 209 4.46 1.72 17.89
CA ILE A 209 4.89 1.13 19.16
C ILE A 209 6.40 0.91 19.16
N VAL A 210 6.95 0.32 18.09
CA VAL A 210 8.39 0.09 17.96
C VAL A 210 9.16 1.42 17.98
N LEU A 211 8.69 2.44 17.28
CA LEU A 211 9.32 3.76 17.28
C LEU A 211 9.27 4.42 18.67
N ALA A 212 8.14 4.38 19.36
CA ALA A 212 8.01 4.92 20.71
C ALA A 212 8.94 4.20 21.70
N ALA A 213 9.08 2.87 21.58
CA ALA A 213 9.97 2.08 22.43
C ALA A 213 11.46 2.30 22.12
N THR A 214 11.81 2.58 20.86
CA THR A 214 13.21 2.64 20.41
C THR A 214 13.76 4.06 20.38
N ILE A 215 12.93 5.11 20.47
CA ILE A 215 13.38 6.49 20.23
C ILE A 215 14.55 6.94 21.11
N GLY A 216 14.57 6.51 22.38
CA GLY A 216 15.63 6.84 23.36
C GLY A 216 16.87 5.94 23.30
N MET A 217 16.85 4.86 22.52
CA MET A 217 17.99 3.94 22.43
C MET A 217 19.11 4.54 21.57
N ARG A 218 20.35 4.07 21.74
CA ARG A 218 21.46 4.41 20.83
C ARG A 218 21.28 3.72 19.47
N PHE A 219 21.74 4.35 18.39
CA PHE A 219 21.58 3.87 17.01
C PHE A 219 21.93 2.38 16.81
N LYS A 220 23.07 1.92 17.34
CA LYS A 220 23.51 0.52 17.23
C LYS A 220 22.45 -0.47 17.76
N TYR A 221 21.84 -0.15 18.90
CA TYR A 221 20.82 -1.00 19.51
C TYR A 221 19.47 -0.92 18.80
N ARG A 222 19.13 0.23 18.22
CA ARG A 222 17.90 0.36 17.42
C ARG A 222 17.98 -0.45 16.13
N VAL A 223 19.12 -0.39 15.44
CA VAL A 223 19.38 -1.25 14.28
C VAL A 223 19.30 -2.72 14.67
N LEU A 224 19.88 -3.10 15.82
CA LEU A 224 19.77 -4.47 16.33
C LEU A 224 18.31 -4.88 16.56
N VAL A 225 17.49 -4.04 17.21
CA VAL A 225 16.06 -4.32 17.42
C VAL A 225 15.33 -4.54 16.09
N HIS A 226 15.59 -3.70 15.08
CA HIS A 226 15.01 -3.86 13.76
C HIS A 226 15.44 -5.15 13.06
N VAL A 227 16.73 -5.51 13.13
CA VAL A 227 17.25 -6.77 12.57
C VAL A 227 16.64 -7.98 13.27
N LEU A 228 16.50 -7.93 14.60
CA LEU A 228 15.84 -8.98 15.38
C LEU A 228 14.35 -9.10 15.01
N LEU A 229 13.65 -7.98 14.84
CA LEU A 229 12.25 -7.99 14.39
C LEU A 229 12.08 -8.57 12.99
N ILE A 230 12.95 -8.19 12.04
CA ILE A 230 12.95 -8.78 10.69
C ILE A 230 13.18 -10.29 10.80
N THR A 231 14.20 -10.73 11.53
CA THR A 231 14.52 -12.15 11.70
C THR A 231 13.37 -12.91 12.35
N TYR A 232 12.76 -12.36 13.40
CA TYR A 232 11.58 -12.91 14.04
C TYR A 232 10.43 -13.11 13.05
N TRP A 233 10.10 -12.09 12.24
CA TRP A 233 9.03 -12.21 11.23
C TRP A 233 9.40 -13.14 10.08
N LEU A 234 10.69 -13.33 9.79
CA LEU A 234 11.15 -14.31 8.82
C LEU A 234 11.05 -15.75 9.33
N MET A 235 11.16 -15.97 10.63
CA MET A 235 10.99 -17.30 11.26
C MET A 235 9.54 -17.61 11.62
N ASN A 236 8.71 -16.59 11.82
CA ASN A 236 7.30 -16.76 12.17
C ASN A 236 6.53 -17.40 11.00
N VAL A 237 5.71 -18.41 11.32
CA VAL A 237 4.91 -19.21 10.39
C VAL A 237 3.43 -18.80 10.40
N GLY A 238 3.10 -17.73 11.13
CA GLY A 238 1.76 -17.20 11.26
C GLY A 238 1.20 -16.61 9.97
N HIS A 239 -0.12 -16.48 9.92
CA HIS A 239 -0.83 -15.99 8.75
C HIS A 239 -0.39 -14.56 8.34
N LEU A 240 -0.01 -14.39 7.07
CA LEU A 240 0.37 -13.12 6.43
C LEU A 240 1.63 -12.43 6.99
N THR A 241 2.40 -13.10 7.85
CA THR A 241 3.59 -12.53 8.50
C THR A 241 4.65 -12.09 7.50
N GLU A 242 4.82 -12.82 6.40
CA GLU A 242 5.80 -12.52 5.34
C GLU A 242 5.39 -11.28 4.54
N THR A 243 4.09 -11.12 4.31
CA THR A 243 3.54 -10.01 3.51
C THR A 243 3.61 -8.69 4.27
N PHE A 244 3.40 -8.70 5.59
CA PHE A 244 3.33 -7.47 6.39
C PHE A 244 4.50 -7.32 7.35
N GLY A 245 4.66 -8.22 8.34
CA GLY A 245 5.58 -8.03 9.47
C GLY A 245 7.03 -7.76 9.04
N ALA A 246 7.59 -8.65 8.21
CA ALA A 246 8.96 -8.49 7.73
C ALA A 246 9.14 -7.23 6.85
N MET A 247 8.16 -6.91 6.00
CA MET A 247 8.22 -5.75 5.11
C MET A 247 8.15 -4.43 5.89
N LEU A 248 7.28 -4.37 6.90
CA LEU A 248 7.14 -3.20 7.78
C LEU A 248 8.45 -2.94 8.53
N ALA A 249 9.02 -3.98 9.15
CA ALA A 249 10.27 -3.88 9.88
C ALA A 249 11.46 -3.51 8.97
N LEU A 250 11.50 -4.02 7.74
CA LEU A 250 12.48 -3.58 6.74
C LEU A 250 12.27 -2.10 6.37
N GLY A 251 11.02 -1.67 6.20
CA GLY A 251 10.67 -0.28 5.91
C GLY A 251 11.17 0.67 7.00
N THR A 252 10.94 0.34 8.28
CA THR A 252 11.41 1.18 9.39
C THR A 252 12.93 1.16 9.51
N LEU A 253 13.59 0.01 9.28
CA LEU A 253 15.05 -0.08 9.24
C LEU A 253 15.65 0.81 8.16
N LEU A 254 15.12 0.76 6.93
CA LEU A 254 15.64 1.60 5.84
C LEU A 254 15.38 3.08 6.08
N ALA A 255 14.25 3.44 6.71
CA ALA A 255 14.01 4.81 7.15
C ALA A 255 14.99 5.25 8.24
N GLU A 256 15.44 4.34 9.12
CA GLU A 256 16.46 4.66 10.11
C GLU A 256 17.85 4.83 9.48
N LEU A 257 18.23 3.92 8.59
CA LEU A 257 19.49 4.01 7.84
C LEU A 257 19.52 5.25 6.95
N SER A 258 18.39 5.69 6.41
CA SER A 258 18.30 6.91 5.61
C SER A 258 18.55 8.18 6.41
N GLN A 259 18.42 8.16 7.74
CA GLN A 259 18.70 9.32 8.60
C GLN A 259 20.13 9.32 9.17
N HIS A 260 20.87 8.21 9.01
CA HIS A 260 22.20 8.03 9.59
C HIS A 260 23.31 8.52 8.64
N ARG A 261 23.93 9.66 8.97
CA ARG A 261 24.98 10.30 8.14
C ARG A 261 26.15 9.37 7.76
N PRO A 262 26.74 8.56 8.67
CA PRO A 262 27.80 7.63 8.28
C PRO A 262 27.35 6.60 7.24
N THR A 263 26.11 6.13 7.31
CA THR A 263 25.56 5.19 6.32
C THR A 263 25.41 5.87 4.96
N GLN A 264 24.90 7.10 4.93
CA GLN A 264 24.81 7.88 3.70
C GLN A 264 26.19 8.11 3.06
N ASN A 265 27.19 8.48 3.87
CA ASN A 265 28.57 8.66 3.39
C ASN A 265 29.17 7.36 2.83
N PHE A 266 28.88 6.22 3.45
CA PHE A 266 29.29 4.90 2.95
C PHE A 266 28.67 4.59 1.59
N ILE A 267 27.35 4.83 1.43
CA ILE A 267 26.65 4.60 0.16
C ILE A 267 27.21 5.50 -0.95
N THR A 268 27.44 6.78 -0.65
CA THR A 268 27.99 7.74 -1.62
C THR A 268 29.42 7.40 -2.01
N SER A 269 30.27 7.02 -1.05
CA SER A 269 31.67 6.65 -1.33
C SER A 269 31.79 5.36 -2.16
N HIS A 270 30.89 4.40 -1.97
CA HIS A 270 30.89 3.11 -2.69
C HIS A 270 29.82 3.02 -3.78
N GLN A 271 29.30 4.15 -4.25
CA GLN A 271 28.11 4.22 -5.11
C GLN A 271 28.25 3.38 -6.39
N ARG A 272 29.43 3.37 -7.03
CA ARG A 272 29.66 2.61 -8.27
C ARG A 272 29.50 1.10 -8.05
N LEU A 273 30.11 0.57 -7.00
CA LEU A 273 30.00 -0.85 -6.63
C LEU A 273 28.54 -1.21 -6.27
N LEU A 274 27.91 -0.39 -5.43
CA LEU A 274 26.55 -0.65 -4.97
C LEU A 274 25.52 -0.58 -6.12
N THR A 275 25.66 0.38 -7.03
CA THR A 275 24.71 0.62 -8.13
C THR A 275 24.93 -0.33 -9.30
N CYS A 276 26.18 -0.61 -9.68
CA CYS A 276 26.48 -1.37 -10.89
C CYS A 276 26.64 -2.87 -10.64
N ILE A 277 26.91 -3.30 -9.41
CA ILE A 277 27.17 -4.71 -9.08
C ILE A 277 26.14 -5.22 -8.07
N VAL A 278 26.08 -4.62 -6.87
CA VAL A 278 25.26 -5.15 -5.78
C VAL A 278 23.76 -5.07 -6.10
N ALA A 279 23.25 -3.91 -6.51
CA ALA A 279 21.83 -3.75 -6.84
C ALA A 279 21.37 -4.66 -7.99
N PRO A 280 22.08 -4.78 -9.14
CA PRO A 280 21.70 -5.73 -10.19
C PRO A 280 21.71 -7.18 -9.73
N ILE A 281 22.71 -7.62 -8.95
CA ILE A 281 22.74 -8.99 -8.41
C ILE A 281 21.53 -9.25 -7.50
N LEU A 282 21.21 -8.31 -6.60
CA LEU A 282 20.03 -8.42 -5.74
C LEU A 282 18.73 -8.47 -6.55
N LEU A 283 18.60 -7.67 -7.60
CA LEU A 283 17.43 -7.70 -8.49
C LEU A 283 17.34 -8.99 -9.31
N LEU A 284 18.46 -9.54 -9.78
CA LEU A 284 18.49 -10.79 -10.55
C LEU A 284 18.16 -12.00 -9.67
N VAL A 285 18.76 -12.08 -8.48
CA VAL A 285 18.50 -13.16 -7.51
C VAL A 285 17.07 -13.04 -6.96
N GLY A 286 16.71 -11.85 -6.49
CA GLY A 286 15.37 -11.56 -5.97
C GLY A 286 14.30 -11.79 -7.04
N GLY A 287 14.53 -11.35 -8.28
CA GLY A 287 13.59 -11.50 -9.39
C GLY A 287 13.39 -12.96 -9.80
N TYR A 288 14.46 -13.78 -9.79
CA TYR A 288 14.34 -15.21 -10.08
C TYR A 288 13.50 -15.92 -9.03
N VAL A 289 13.80 -15.69 -7.75
CA VAL A 289 13.02 -16.23 -6.63
C VAL A 289 11.58 -15.73 -6.65
N GLY A 290 11.39 -14.42 -6.90
CA GLY A 290 10.08 -13.78 -7.01
C GLY A 290 9.27 -14.21 -8.23
N SER A 291 9.84 -15.01 -9.13
CA SER A 291 9.16 -15.60 -10.28
C SER A 291 8.52 -16.95 -9.97
N TYR A 292 8.60 -17.45 -8.74
CA TYR A 292 7.98 -18.71 -8.33
C TYR A 292 6.49 -18.76 -8.75
N PRO A 293 6.00 -19.83 -9.41
CA PRO A 293 4.63 -19.84 -9.92
C PRO A 293 3.57 -19.93 -8.80
N GLN A 294 2.29 -19.79 -9.18
CA GLN A 294 1.18 -19.97 -8.25
C GLN A 294 0.85 -21.45 -8.06
N GLU A 295 0.82 -22.20 -9.15
CA GLU A 295 0.49 -23.63 -9.21
C GLU A 295 1.34 -24.29 -10.30
N HIS A 296 1.28 -25.63 -10.35
CA HIS A 296 1.89 -26.44 -11.41
C HIS A 296 3.40 -26.22 -11.55
N GLU A 297 4.11 -26.26 -10.43
CA GLU A 297 5.55 -25.95 -10.39
C GLU A 297 6.39 -26.94 -11.20
N ASP A 298 5.84 -28.11 -11.51
CA ASP A 298 6.43 -29.18 -12.30
C ASP A 298 6.28 -29.00 -13.82
N TRP A 299 5.53 -28.01 -14.31
CA TRP A 299 5.27 -27.86 -15.75
C TRP A 299 6.40 -27.19 -16.53
N ALA A 300 7.38 -26.56 -15.87
CA ALA A 300 8.57 -26.02 -16.52
C ALA A 300 9.88 -26.37 -15.76
N PRO A 301 11.00 -26.57 -16.47
CA PRO A 301 12.29 -26.90 -15.82
C PRO A 301 12.77 -25.84 -14.84
N TRP A 302 12.61 -24.55 -15.18
CA TRP A 302 13.04 -23.44 -14.33
C TRP A 302 12.24 -23.38 -13.02
N SER A 303 10.93 -23.61 -13.09
CA SER A 303 10.05 -23.57 -11.91
C SER A 303 10.28 -24.78 -11.02
N MET A 304 10.52 -25.95 -11.62
CA MET A 304 10.83 -27.17 -10.88
C MET A 304 12.19 -27.06 -10.18
N SER A 305 13.20 -26.49 -10.86
CA SER A 305 14.50 -26.22 -10.24
C SER A 305 14.37 -25.29 -9.03
N LEU A 306 13.57 -24.23 -9.16
CA LEU A 306 13.32 -23.30 -8.06
C LEU A 306 12.54 -23.96 -6.92
N HIS A 307 11.54 -24.78 -7.23
CA HIS A 307 10.78 -25.55 -6.23
C HIS A 307 11.68 -26.50 -5.44
N LYS A 308 12.55 -27.26 -6.12
CA LYS A 308 13.51 -28.16 -5.47
C LYS A 308 14.47 -27.40 -4.56
N PHE A 309 14.99 -26.26 -5.01
CA PHE A 309 15.89 -25.43 -4.22
C PHE A 309 15.22 -24.83 -2.97
N LEU A 310 13.99 -24.31 -3.10
CA LEU A 310 13.31 -23.61 -2.01
C LEU A 310 12.69 -24.55 -0.97
N LEU A 311 12.20 -25.71 -1.39
CA LEU A 311 11.41 -26.60 -0.52
C LEU A 311 12.11 -27.90 -0.15
N ASN A 312 13.15 -28.28 -0.90
CA ASN A 312 13.90 -29.53 -0.74
C ASN A 312 12.96 -30.73 -0.46
N PRO A 313 12.14 -31.13 -1.44
CA PRO A 313 11.17 -32.21 -1.27
C PRO A 313 11.89 -33.55 -1.07
N VAL A 314 11.54 -34.29 -0.02
CA VAL A 314 12.03 -35.64 0.28
C VAL A 314 10.83 -36.55 0.50
N GLY A 315 10.45 -37.33 -0.51
CA GLY A 315 9.17 -38.05 -0.53
C GLY A 315 7.99 -37.07 -0.57
N ASP A 316 6.98 -37.31 0.27
CA ASP A 316 5.82 -36.41 0.43
C ASP A 316 6.09 -35.25 1.41
N GLU A 317 7.22 -35.26 2.11
CA GLU A 317 7.58 -34.21 3.06
C GLU A 317 8.44 -33.11 2.44
N LYS A 318 8.15 -31.86 2.81
CA LYS A 318 8.95 -30.67 2.48
C LYS A 318 9.82 -30.32 3.69
N ARG A 319 11.14 -30.46 3.56
CA ARG A 319 12.10 -30.08 4.63
C ARG A 319 12.18 -28.57 4.82
N GLY A 320 11.84 -27.80 3.78
CA GLY A 320 12.02 -26.35 3.76
C GLY A 320 13.48 -25.96 3.54
N SER A 321 13.73 -24.66 3.42
CA SER A 321 15.07 -24.07 3.27
C SER A 321 15.25 -22.92 4.25
N PHE A 322 16.47 -22.38 4.34
CA PHE A 322 16.73 -21.14 5.08
C PHE A 322 15.83 -19.99 4.61
N LEU A 323 15.53 -19.94 3.30
CA LEU A 323 14.70 -18.89 2.72
C LEU A 323 13.20 -19.14 2.93
N VAL A 324 12.78 -20.41 2.94
CA VAL A 324 11.38 -20.83 3.12
C VAL A 324 11.32 -21.89 4.21
N PRO A 325 11.23 -21.49 5.49
CA PRO A 325 11.12 -22.42 6.61
C PRO A 325 9.91 -23.35 6.48
N LYS A 326 10.01 -24.57 7.03
CA LYS A 326 8.91 -25.55 7.03
C LYS A 326 7.64 -24.92 7.61
N GLY A 327 6.52 -25.07 6.90
CA GLY A 327 5.21 -24.51 7.25
C GLY A 327 4.94 -23.08 6.75
N SER A 328 5.95 -22.35 6.28
CA SER A 328 5.75 -20.98 5.78
C SER A 328 5.02 -20.96 4.43
N ASN A 329 4.35 -19.85 4.13
CA ASN A 329 3.66 -19.72 2.84
C ASN A 329 4.68 -19.40 1.74
N VAL A 330 5.09 -20.43 0.99
CA VAL A 330 6.12 -20.36 -0.06
C VAL A 330 5.88 -19.20 -1.02
N HIS A 331 4.66 -19.05 -1.52
CA HIS A 331 4.29 -18.03 -2.50
C HIS A 331 4.45 -16.60 -1.97
N ARG A 332 4.06 -16.38 -0.71
CA ARG A 332 4.21 -15.07 -0.04
C ARG A 332 5.66 -14.82 0.36
N ARG A 333 6.39 -15.86 0.78
CA ARG A 333 7.80 -15.78 1.17
C ARG A 333 8.71 -15.41 0.00
N THR A 334 8.54 -16.04 -1.16
CA THR A 334 9.31 -15.72 -2.36
C THR A 334 9.04 -14.30 -2.85
N SER A 335 7.77 -13.88 -2.81
CA SER A 335 7.37 -12.50 -3.12
C SER A 335 7.97 -11.50 -2.13
N ALA A 336 7.93 -11.79 -0.82
CA ALA A 336 8.53 -10.97 0.22
C ALA A 336 10.05 -10.84 0.03
N PHE A 337 10.75 -11.95 -0.26
CA PHE A 337 12.18 -11.93 -0.55
C PHE A 337 12.53 -11.04 -1.74
N PHE A 338 11.79 -11.15 -2.83
CA PHE A 338 11.95 -10.26 -3.98
C PHE A 338 11.79 -8.78 -3.60
N ILE A 339 10.77 -8.45 -2.79
CA ILE A 339 10.57 -7.08 -2.32
C ILE A 339 11.69 -6.62 -1.39
N MET A 340 12.23 -7.48 -0.52
CA MET A 340 13.39 -7.12 0.32
C MET A 340 14.61 -6.78 -0.55
N CYS A 341 14.95 -7.63 -1.51
CA CYS A 341 16.05 -7.38 -2.45
C CYS A 341 15.82 -6.10 -3.25
N THR A 342 14.60 -5.88 -3.73
CA THR A 342 14.23 -4.69 -4.51
C THR A 342 14.30 -3.42 -3.66
N SER A 343 13.77 -3.43 -2.44
CA SER A 343 13.82 -2.28 -1.53
C SER A 343 15.25 -1.90 -1.15
N ILE A 344 16.11 -2.88 -0.87
CA ILE A 344 17.53 -2.65 -0.60
C ILE A 344 18.22 -2.09 -1.86
N SER A 345 17.92 -2.66 -3.04
CA SER A 345 18.46 -2.17 -4.31
C SER A 345 18.07 -0.72 -4.59
N ILE A 346 16.80 -0.36 -4.37
CA ILE A 346 16.32 1.02 -4.47
C ILE A 346 17.08 1.93 -3.51
N PHE A 347 17.27 1.49 -2.25
CA PHE A 347 17.94 2.29 -1.23
C PHE A 347 19.41 2.59 -1.56
N ILE A 348 20.14 1.64 -2.14
CA ILE A 348 21.59 1.80 -2.43
C ILE A 348 21.91 2.36 -3.82
N SER A 349 20.95 2.34 -4.76
CA SER A 349 21.20 2.73 -6.16
C SER A 349 20.48 4.04 -6.54
N PRO A 350 21.21 5.16 -6.73
CA PRO A 350 20.65 6.42 -7.22
C PRO A 350 20.04 6.32 -8.62
N PHE A 351 20.51 5.40 -9.46
CA PHE A 351 19.96 5.19 -10.81
C PHE A 351 18.49 4.73 -10.76
N ILE A 352 18.23 3.66 -10.00
CA ILE A 352 16.86 3.17 -9.75
C ILE A 352 16.00 4.25 -9.09
N GLN A 353 16.55 5.01 -8.14
CA GLN A 353 15.82 6.11 -7.51
C GLN A 353 15.40 7.17 -8.53
N LYS A 354 16.29 7.54 -9.46
CA LYS A 354 16.03 8.49 -10.55
C LYS A 354 14.95 7.96 -11.50
N LEU A 355 15.00 6.68 -11.86
CA LEU A 355 13.99 6.03 -12.70
C LEU A 355 12.61 6.08 -12.04
N LEU A 356 12.52 5.72 -10.76
CA LEU A 356 11.27 5.77 -10.00
C LEU A 356 10.77 7.21 -9.77
N SER A 357 11.67 8.19 -9.77
CA SER A 357 11.32 9.62 -9.67
C SER A 357 10.81 10.22 -10.98
N HIS A 358 10.55 9.40 -12.01
CA HIS A 358 9.97 9.87 -13.25
C HIS A 358 8.55 10.44 -13.05
N ARG A 359 8.23 11.53 -13.74
CA ARG A 359 6.96 12.29 -13.58
C ARG A 359 5.71 11.41 -13.70
N LEU A 360 5.72 10.47 -14.65
CA LEU A 360 4.61 9.53 -14.84
C LEU A 360 4.42 8.62 -13.62
N LEU A 361 5.49 8.05 -13.07
CA LEU A 361 5.40 7.14 -11.92
C LEU A 361 4.95 7.89 -10.66
N ILE A 362 5.43 9.12 -10.47
CA ILE A 362 4.97 9.98 -9.37
C ILE A 362 3.46 10.28 -9.51
N TRP A 363 3.00 10.61 -10.72
CA TRP A 363 1.58 10.86 -10.99
C TRP A 363 0.72 9.62 -10.73
N LEU A 364 1.16 8.44 -11.21
CA LEU A 364 0.49 7.16 -10.95
C LEU A 364 0.47 6.83 -9.45
N GLY A 365 1.53 7.21 -8.72
CA GLY A 365 1.66 7.02 -7.29
C GLY A 365 0.76 7.92 -6.46
N HIS A 366 0.51 9.15 -6.92
CA HIS A 366 -0.45 10.06 -6.28
C HIS A 366 -1.88 9.47 -6.29
N HIS A 367 -2.22 8.72 -7.33
CA HIS A 367 -3.55 8.11 -7.49
C HIS A 367 -3.63 6.66 -6.99
N SER A 368 -2.55 6.08 -6.47
CA SER A 368 -2.45 4.63 -6.22
C SER A 368 -3.49 4.11 -5.22
N PHE A 369 -3.80 4.89 -4.18
CA PHE A 369 -4.79 4.51 -3.17
C PHE A 369 -6.21 4.54 -3.74
N ALA A 370 -6.53 5.56 -4.55
CA ALA A 370 -7.81 5.65 -5.22
C ALA A 370 -8.00 4.52 -6.24
N VAL A 371 -6.96 4.20 -7.04
CA VAL A 371 -6.95 3.03 -7.94
C VAL A 371 -7.25 1.75 -7.17
N TYR A 372 -6.61 1.56 -6.01
CA TYR A 372 -6.85 0.39 -5.17
C TYR A 372 -8.32 0.25 -4.75
N LEU A 373 -9.03 1.35 -4.46
CA LEU A 373 -10.43 1.29 -4.04
C LEU A 373 -11.42 1.15 -5.22
N THR A 374 -11.08 1.65 -6.40
CA THR A 374 -12.02 1.70 -7.52
C THR A 374 -11.88 0.54 -8.51
N HIS A 375 -10.68 -0.04 -8.65
CA HIS A 375 -10.39 -1.02 -9.70
C HIS A 375 -11.28 -2.29 -9.62
N GLY A 376 -11.53 -2.83 -8.42
CA GLY A 376 -12.33 -4.05 -8.26
C GLY A 376 -13.77 -3.90 -8.75
N THR A 377 -14.42 -2.80 -8.35
CA THR A 377 -15.78 -2.46 -8.79
C THR A 377 -15.85 -2.23 -10.29
N ILE A 378 -14.91 -1.47 -10.86
CA ILE A 378 -14.90 -1.16 -12.31
C ILE A 378 -14.63 -2.42 -13.14
N LEU A 379 -13.72 -3.28 -12.70
CA LEU A 379 -13.40 -4.53 -13.39
C LEU A 379 -14.63 -5.45 -13.47
N ARG A 380 -15.29 -5.66 -12.34
CA ARG A 380 -16.44 -6.58 -12.22
C ARG A 380 -17.74 -6.03 -12.83
N THR A 381 -17.80 -4.73 -13.11
CA THR A 381 -18.93 -4.09 -13.80
C THR A 381 -18.56 -3.83 -15.25
N VAL A 382 -18.14 -2.60 -15.59
CA VAL A 382 -17.85 -2.16 -16.95
C VAL A 382 -16.85 -3.07 -17.65
N GLY A 383 -15.81 -3.53 -16.95
CA GLY A 383 -14.83 -4.48 -17.50
C GLY A 383 -15.49 -5.75 -18.01
N MET A 384 -16.34 -6.39 -17.19
CA MET A 384 -17.05 -7.61 -17.57
C MET A 384 -18.21 -7.37 -18.54
N TRP A 385 -18.87 -6.21 -18.49
CA TRP A 385 -19.91 -5.84 -19.46
C TRP A 385 -19.40 -5.80 -20.89
N ILE A 386 -18.17 -5.32 -21.10
CA ILE A 386 -17.54 -5.30 -22.42
C ILE A 386 -17.25 -6.72 -22.91
N VAL A 387 -16.82 -7.62 -22.01
CA VAL A 387 -16.41 -8.98 -22.39
C VAL A 387 -17.59 -9.93 -22.60
N TYR A 388 -18.62 -9.85 -21.74
CA TYR A 388 -19.73 -10.80 -21.68
C TYR A 388 -21.09 -10.18 -22.03
N GLY A 389 -21.20 -8.85 -22.13
CA GLY A 389 -22.46 -8.13 -22.28
C GLY A 389 -23.04 -7.63 -20.95
N ILE A 390 -23.94 -6.64 -21.01
CA ILE A 390 -24.47 -5.95 -19.83
C ILE A 390 -25.51 -6.81 -19.08
N SER A 391 -26.41 -7.48 -19.81
CA SER A 391 -27.50 -8.26 -19.21
C SER A 391 -27.06 -9.56 -18.54
N GLY A 392 -25.89 -10.09 -18.93
CA GLY A 392 -25.46 -11.43 -18.52
C GLY A 392 -26.39 -12.52 -19.06
N GLU A 393 -26.98 -12.31 -20.23
CA GLU A 393 -27.83 -13.26 -20.94
C GLU A 393 -27.15 -13.74 -22.23
N PRO A 394 -27.44 -14.96 -22.71
CA PRO A 394 -28.38 -15.96 -22.17
C PRO A 394 -27.87 -16.63 -20.88
N TRP A 395 -28.76 -16.91 -19.93
CA TRP A 395 -28.44 -17.61 -18.67
C TRP A 395 -29.48 -18.65 -18.33
N GLU A 396 -29.06 -19.91 -18.29
CA GLU A 396 -29.90 -21.02 -17.85
C GLU A 396 -29.36 -21.54 -16.51
N PRO A 397 -30.13 -21.45 -15.42
CA PRO A 397 -29.74 -22.06 -14.15
C PRO A 397 -29.56 -23.58 -14.33
N ALA A 398 -28.52 -24.13 -13.71
CA ALA A 398 -28.29 -25.56 -13.64
C ALA A 398 -29.53 -26.28 -13.07
N GLY A 399 -30.24 -27.00 -13.93
CA GLY A 399 -31.33 -27.89 -13.53
C GLY A 399 -30.82 -29.22 -12.97
N LYS A 400 -31.73 -30.18 -12.81
CA LYS A 400 -31.37 -31.60 -12.65
C LYS A 400 -31.41 -32.26 -14.02
N ASN A 401 -30.47 -33.16 -14.31
CA ASN A 401 -30.57 -34.06 -15.46
C ASN A 401 -31.76 -35.00 -15.27
N GLU A 402 -32.19 -35.67 -16.34
CA GLU A 402 -33.26 -36.67 -16.31
C GLU A 402 -32.98 -37.80 -15.27
N ASP A 403 -31.70 -38.08 -15.01
CA ASP A 403 -31.22 -39.05 -14.00
C ASP A 403 -31.20 -38.52 -12.55
N GLY A 404 -31.67 -37.29 -12.29
CA GLY A 404 -31.66 -36.66 -10.97
C GLY A 404 -30.30 -36.09 -10.52
N SER A 405 -29.22 -36.31 -11.28
CA SER A 405 -27.91 -35.66 -11.05
C SER A 405 -27.97 -34.15 -11.34
N GLN A 406 -27.23 -33.33 -10.59
CA GLN A 406 -27.17 -31.88 -10.88
C GLN A 406 -26.52 -31.62 -12.25
N LYS A 407 -27.21 -30.88 -13.12
CA LYS A 407 -26.66 -30.44 -14.42
C LYS A 407 -25.50 -29.48 -14.15
N GLN A 408 -24.40 -29.61 -14.86
CA GLN A 408 -23.29 -28.68 -14.70
C GLN A 408 -23.69 -27.29 -15.24
N GLN A 409 -23.45 -26.24 -14.43
CA GLN A 409 -23.78 -24.87 -14.81
C GLN A 409 -22.96 -24.45 -16.04
N GLN A 410 -23.64 -24.07 -17.12
CA GLN A 410 -22.99 -23.47 -18.28
C GLN A 410 -22.80 -21.98 -18.01
N TYR A 411 -21.55 -21.53 -18.12
CA TYR A 411 -21.17 -20.13 -17.90
C TYR A 411 -21.01 -19.39 -19.22
N LEU A 412 -21.20 -18.06 -19.18
CA LEU A 412 -21.02 -17.19 -20.33
C LEU A 412 -19.57 -17.22 -20.78
N ARG A 413 -19.37 -17.44 -22.09
CA ARG A 413 -18.06 -17.34 -22.73
C ARG A 413 -17.79 -15.91 -23.20
N PRO A 414 -16.54 -15.46 -23.22
CA PRO A 414 -16.17 -14.17 -23.77
C PRO A 414 -16.62 -14.03 -25.23
N LYS A 415 -17.18 -12.88 -25.61
CA LYS A 415 -17.68 -12.64 -26.98
C LYS A 415 -16.60 -12.80 -28.04
N SER A 416 -15.44 -12.14 -27.85
CA SER A 416 -14.28 -12.30 -28.74
C SER A 416 -12.99 -11.81 -28.09
N ARG A 417 -11.84 -12.12 -28.71
CA ARG A 417 -10.53 -11.58 -28.29
C ARG A 417 -10.48 -10.04 -28.37
N ALA A 418 -11.12 -9.45 -29.37
CA ALA A 418 -11.21 -7.99 -29.50
C ALA A 418 -11.95 -7.35 -28.32
N HIS A 419 -13.02 -7.97 -27.82
CA HIS A 419 -13.74 -7.51 -26.63
C HIS A 419 -12.87 -7.60 -25.37
N LYS A 420 -12.04 -8.65 -25.23
CA LYS A 420 -11.06 -8.73 -24.13
C LYS A 420 -10.04 -7.59 -24.20
N MET A 421 -9.49 -7.30 -25.38
CA MET A 421 -8.53 -6.19 -25.56
C MET A 421 -9.19 -4.82 -25.30
N ALA A 422 -10.40 -4.61 -25.81
CA ALA A 422 -11.17 -3.40 -25.55
C ALA A 422 -11.47 -3.24 -24.05
N SER A 423 -11.84 -4.33 -23.36
CA SER A 423 -12.06 -4.34 -21.91
C SER A 423 -10.80 -3.92 -21.15
N ILE A 424 -9.62 -4.44 -21.50
CA ILE A 424 -8.34 -4.05 -20.88
C ILE A 424 -8.09 -2.54 -20.99
N LEU A 425 -8.25 -1.98 -22.20
CA LEU A 425 -8.03 -0.55 -22.44
C LEU A 425 -9.03 0.30 -21.66
N VAL A 426 -10.33 0.01 -21.80
CA VAL A 426 -11.41 0.78 -21.17
C VAL A 426 -11.33 0.67 -19.65
N PHE A 427 -11.11 -0.53 -19.11
CA PHE A 427 -10.93 -0.75 -17.67
C PHE A 427 -9.77 0.08 -17.12
N THR A 428 -8.62 0.06 -17.78
CA THR A 428 -7.43 0.79 -17.32
C THR A 428 -7.69 2.30 -17.34
N VAL A 429 -8.19 2.83 -18.46
CA VAL A 429 -8.48 4.26 -18.62
C VAL A 429 -9.54 4.72 -17.61
N LEU A 430 -10.66 3.98 -17.51
CA LEU A 430 -11.76 4.32 -16.60
C LEU A 430 -11.32 4.24 -15.14
N THR A 431 -10.46 3.29 -14.78
CA THR A 431 -9.91 3.18 -13.42
C THR A 431 -9.08 4.41 -13.04
N TYR A 432 -8.24 4.90 -13.94
CA TYR A 432 -7.45 6.12 -13.66
C TYR A 432 -8.29 7.39 -13.69
N ILE A 433 -9.32 7.48 -14.54
CA ILE A 433 -10.29 8.60 -14.52
C ILE A 433 -11.06 8.61 -13.20
N ALA A 434 -11.56 7.45 -12.78
CA ALA A 434 -12.25 7.29 -11.50
C ALA A 434 -11.31 7.62 -10.33
N ALA A 435 -10.05 7.21 -10.39
CA ALA A 435 -9.06 7.52 -9.38
C ALA A 435 -8.77 9.02 -9.28
N TRP A 436 -8.68 9.73 -10.42
CA TRP A 436 -8.56 11.18 -10.44
C TRP A 436 -9.77 11.88 -9.81
N ALA A 437 -10.99 11.47 -10.18
CA ALA A 437 -12.22 12.01 -9.59
C ALA A 437 -12.28 11.71 -8.08
N TRP A 438 -11.89 10.50 -7.67
CA TRP A 438 -11.84 10.10 -6.27
C TRP A 438 -10.91 10.99 -5.45
N MET A 439 -9.68 11.25 -5.94
CA MET A 439 -8.73 12.14 -5.26
C MET A 439 -9.31 13.55 -5.09
N LYS A 440 -9.95 14.08 -6.14
CA LYS A 440 -10.51 15.43 -6.14
C LYS A 440 -11.70 15.60 -5.19
N TYR A 441 -12.62 14.63 -5.16
CA TYR A 441 -13.89 14.77 -4.45
C TYR A 441 -13.93 13.99 -3.14
N VAL A 442 -13.60 12.70 -3.17
CA VAL A 442 -13.77 11.78 -2.03
C VAL A 442 -12.61 11.92 -1.05
N ASP A 443 -11.37 11.77 -1.52
CA ASP A 443 -10.17 11.82 -0.67
C ASP A 443 -10.04 13.18 0.03
N SER A 444 -10.24 14.26 -0.73
CA SER A 444 -10.26 15.62 -0.21
C SER A 444 -11.35 15.84 0.87
N ALA A 445 -12.52 15.22 0.73
CA ALA A 445 -13.58 15.29 1.74
C ALA A 445 -13.22 14.48 3.00
N CYS A 446 -12.71 13.26 2.85
CA CYS A 446 -12.25 12.42 3.96
C CYS A 446 -11.08 13.06 4.71
N ALA A 447 -10.17 13.73 4.00
CA ALA A 447 -9.06 14.47 4.58
C ALA A 447 -9.55 15.63 5.45
N ARG A 448 -10.49 16.44 4.96
CA ARG A 448 -11.13 17.52 5.74
C ARG A 448 -11.87 16.99 6.96
N ALA A 449 -12.62 15.89 6.82
CA ALA A 449 -13.31 15.26 7.94
C ALA A 449 -12.33 14.76 9.01
N THR A 450 -11.21 14.17 8.60
CA THR A 450 -10.16 13.73 9.54
C THR A 450 -9.50 14.92 10.25
N GLN A 451 -9.20 16.01 9.53
CA GLN A 451 -8.60 17.21 10.12
C GLN A 451 -9.54 17.88 11.11
N TRP A 452 -10.83 17.94 10.79
CA TRP A 452 -11.86 18.44 11.70
C TRP A 452 -11.91 17.60 12.98
N LEU A 453 -11.85 16.27 12.85
CA LEU A 453 -11.83 15.37 14.00
C LEU A 453 -10.56 15.55 14.84
N GLU A 454 -9.39 15.69 14.20
CA GLU A 454 -8.11 15.92 14.89
C GLU A 454 -8.16 17.23 15.70
N LYS A 455 -8.61 18.33 15.09
CA LYS A 455 -8.72 19.62 15.79
C LYS A 455 -9.69 19.59 16.96
N LYS A 456 -10.72 18.75 16.90
CA LYS A 456 -11.72 18.64 17.98
C LYS A 456 -11.24 17.80 19.16
N VAL A 457 -10.28 16.90 18.93
CA VAL A 457 -9.83 15.92 19.94
C VAL A 457 -8.48 16.29 20.56
N PHE A 458 -7.61 16.97 19.82
CA PHE A 458 -6.32 17.44 20.35
C PHE A 458 -6.38 18.93 20.68
N ASP A 459 -5.75 19.31 21.78
CA ASP A 459 -5.56 20.71 22.14
C ASP A 459 -4.63 21.40 21.11
N ASP A 460 -5.00 22.62 20.74
CA ASP A 460 -4.13 23.49 19.94
C ASP A 460 -3.02 24.00 20.87
N ASP A 461 -1.80 23.52 20.65
CA ASP A 461 -0.57 23.84 21.41
C ASP A 461 -0.24 25.35 21.57
N ASN A 462 -1.02 26.22 20.92
CA ASN A 462 -0.90 27.66 21.03
C ASN A 462 -1.53 28.22 22.33
N GLU A 463 -2.27 27.41 23.09
CA GLU A 463 -2.87 27.85 24.37
C GLU A 463 -2.02 27.48 25.59
N GLU A 464 -1.37 26.31 25.62
CA GLU A 464 -0.49 25.92 26.74
C GLU A 464 0.80 26.76 26.83
N GLY A 465 1.29 27.27 25.70
CA GLY A 465 2.39 28.23 25.67
C GLY A 465 2.00 29.62 26.21
N LYS A 466 0.71 29.96 26.23
CA LYS A 466 0.22 31.24 26.77
C LYS A 466 -0.17 31.14 28.24
N SER A 467 -0.75 30.01 28.67
CA SER A 467 -1.12 29.80 30.07
C SER A 467 0.13 29.65 30.97
N GLY A 468 1.18 28.95 30.51
CA GLY A 468 2.44 28.82 31.26
C GLY A 468 3.30 30.11 31.32
N LEU A 469 3.11 31.03 30.37
CA LEU A 469 3.73 32.37 30.39
C LEU A 469 2.90 33.37 31.22
N ALA A 470 1.57 33.22 31.24
CA ALA A 470 0.69 34.02 32.09
C ALA A 470 0.85 33.68 33.58
N GLU A 471 1.03 32.40 33.92
CA GLU A 471 1.19 31.95 35.31
C GLU A 471 2.56 32.32 35.90
N LYS A 472 3.63 32.34 35.07
CA LYS A 472 4.94 32.88 35.47
C LYS A 472 5.00 34.41 35.51
N GLY A 473 4.16 35.10 34.73
CA GLY A 473 4.05 36.56 34.74
C GLY A 473 3.30 37.12 35.96
N TYR A 474 2.42 36.32 36.59
CA TYR A 474 1.66 36.74 37.77
C TYR A 474 2.42 36.54 39.10
N LEU A 475 3.38 35.61 39.15
CA LEU A 475 4.17 35.32 40.35
C LEU A 475 5.39 36.24 40.55
N LEU A 476 5.72 37.10 39.58
CA LEU A 476 6.89 37.99 39.63
C LEU A 476 6.56 39.47 39.91
N ASN A 477 5.29 39.82 40.13
CA ASN A 477 4.85 41.22 40.24
C ASN A 477 4.27 41.61 41.62
N GLY A 478 4.71 40.94 42.68
CA GLY A 478 4.30 41.23 44.06
C GLY A 478 5.47 41.36 45.01
N ASN A 479 6.25 42.44 44.90
CA ASN A 479 6.75 43.23 46.05
C ASN A 479 7.81 44.28 45.65
N GLY A 480 7.52 45.55 45.94
CA GLY A 480 8.44 46.43 46.67
C GLY A 480 9.53 47.19 45.91
N THR A 481 9.19 48.41 45.48
CA THR A 481 9.95 49.67 45.70
C THR A 481 11.48 49.70 45.48
N ARG A 482 11.92 50.42 44.43
CA ARG A 482 13.27 51.02 44.28
C ARG A 482 13.38 52.34 45.04
N PRO A 483 14.58 52.72 45.53
CA PRO A 483 15.02 54.11 45.55
C PRO A 483 16.08 54.39 44.47
N GLU A 484 16.10 55.65 44.05
CA GLU A 484 16.96 56.26 43.04
C GLU A 484 18.38 56.59 43.56
N GLY A 485 19.31 56.79 42.62
CA GLY A 485 20.38 57.79 42.74
C GLY A 485 21.76 57.29 43.17
N GLU A 486 22.71 57.26 42.23
CA GLU A 486 23.96 58.06 42.26
C GLU A 486 25.01 57.50 41.27
N ARG A 487 25.56 58.40 40.44
CA ARG A 487 26.79 58.20 39.67
C ARG A 487 28.00 58.35 40.61
N PRO A 488 29.13 57.70 40.31
CA PRO A 488 30.37 58.47 40.30
C PRO A 488 31.28 58.22 39.08
N LYS A 489 32.22 59.15 38.99
CA LYS A 489 33.10 59.52 37.88
C LYS A 489 34.28 58.55 37.70
N GLU A 490 34.88 58.68 36.52
CA GLU A 490 36.20 58.21 36.11
C GLU A 490 37.32 58.54 37.12
N ALA A 491 38.31 57.65 37.20
CA ALA A 491 39.69 58.00 37.51
C ALA A 491 40.65 57.11 36.71
N GLN A 492 41.61 57.77 36.08
CA GLN A 492 42.68 57.25 35.25
C GLN A 492 43.72 56.47 36.06
N SER A 493 44.25 55.39 35.48
CA SER A 493 45.68 55.16 35.27
C SER A 493 45.87 54.03 34.27
#